data_AF-A0A7S3LZF1-F1
#
_entry.id   AF-A0A7S3LZF1-F1
#
_cell.length_a   1.000
_cell.length_b   1.000
_cell.length_c   1.000
_cell.angle_alpha   90.00
_cell.angle_beta   90.00
_cell.angle_gamma   90.00
#
_symmetry.space_group_name_H-M   'P 1'
#
loop_
_entity.id
_entity.type
_entity.pdbx_description
1 polymer ?
#
loop_
_entity_poly.entity_id
_entity_poly.type
_entity_poly.pdbx_seq_one_letter_code
_entity_poly.pdbx_strand_id
1 'polypeptide(L)'
;KVHIKGYAFKSDSVIELLKELETKFEDELVATEEAETNAINNYDLAKNARDALVKAKQEAKATKEKEVADSKEDLIAAFTAFDSTQADLAADTKTLSETEQSCRLKASEWEERSTTRAKEIEAIQTAISILAKATGVRTEAPGNPVPPPSPVAFLQVSNPRTERALRILRQEAKSFHSKALERLADDVTERVKHGDGHFDQVVSMVEKMIFRLMHEQTEEDDHKNWCDKELAKTDASISDKKDKVEELSLKIEDAQARAAKLADEVRDADEMVGKIQAHMQEATEIREIGKEENKLAIKDAEDAQTALANAIAVLETFYKESGGVKKESWEFVQEPVKLPENPSTWDSGYTSVADPAAQPDGIVSVLKAVASDFAEMESQTMAQEESDQ
;
A
#
# COMPACT_ATOMS: atom_id res chain seq x y z
N LYS A 1 -145.79 -120.84 -72.04
CA LYS A 1 -144.61 -121.69 -72.32
C LYS A 1 -143.34 -120.91 -71.95
N VAL A 2 -142.54 -121.47 -71.04
CA VAL A 2 -141.06 -121.53 -71.10
C VAL A 2 -140.22 -120.28 -70.72
N HIS A 3 -139.56 -120.44 -69.56
CA HIS A 3 -138.18 -120.12 -69.10
C HIS A 3 -137.57 -118.70 -69.01
N ILE A 4 -137.39 -118.27 -67.74
CA ILE A 4 -136.15 -117.91 -66.98
C ILE A 4 -135.01 -117.15 -67.70
N LYS A 5 -134.59 -116.03 -67.07
CA LYS A 5 -133.19 -115.58 -66.77
C LYS A 5 -133.33 -114.34 -65.86
N GLY A 6 -132.99 -114.36 -64.57
CA GLY A 6 -131.64 -114.38 -63.98
C GLY A 6 -131.33 -112.99 -63.39
N TYR A 7 -131.53 -112.80 -62.08
CA TYR A 7 -131.20 -111.54 -61.37
C TYR A 7 -129.68 -111.43 -61.24
N ALA A 8 -129.09 -110.51 -62.00
CA ALA A 8 -127.71 -110.11 -61.86
C ALA A 8 -127.58 -109.15 -60.65
N PHE A 9 -126.66 -109.47 -59.75
CA PHE A 9 -126.30 -108.72 -58.55
C PHE A 9 -126.03 -107.22 -58.87
N LYS A 10 -126.68 -106.30 -58.13
CA LYS A 10 -126.65 -104.83 -58.36
C LYS A 10 -125.89 -104.06 -57.27
N SER A 11 -124.76 -104.59 -56.80
CA SER A 11 -123.90 -103.86 -55.85
C SER A 11 -123.11 -102.72 -56.50
N ASP A 12 -123.03 -102.67 -57.83
CA ASP A 12 -122.15 -101.73 -58.53
C ASP A 12 -122.58 -100.26 -58.38
N SER A 13 -123.88 -99.92 -58.29
CA SER A 13 -124.32 -98.51 -58.31
C SER A 13 -124.06 -97.74 -57.00
N VAL A 14 -124.13 -98.40 -55.84
CA VAL A 14 -123.81 -97.77 -54.55
C VAL A 14 -122.30 -97.63 -54.40
N ILE A 15 -121.55 -98.59 -54.94
CA ILE A 15 -120.08 -98.53 -54.98
C ILE A 15 -119.63 -97.42 -55.93
N GLU A 16 -120.31 -97.19 -57.06
CA GLU A 16 -120.05 -96.04 -57.95
C GLU A 16 -120.30 -94.69 -57.27
N LEU A 17 -121.42 -94.52 -56.55
CA LEU A 17 -121.69 -93.28 -55.80
C LEU A 17 -120.64 -93.02 -54.71
N LEU A 18 -120.23 -94.06 -53.97
CA LEU A 18 -119.20 -93.94 -52.95
C LEU A 18 -117.83 -93.59 -53.56
N LYS A 19 -117.50 -94.13 -54.74
CA LYS A 19 -116.31 -93.74 -55.52
C LYS A 19 -116.40 -92.29 -56.04
N GLU A 20 -117.57 -91.84 -56.47
CA GLU A 20 -117.78 -90.43 -56.86
C GLU A 20 -117.68 -89.46 -55.68
N LEU A 21 -118.15 -89.87 -54.50
CA LEU A 21 -117.98 -89.09 -53.26
C LEU A 21 -116.53 -89.10 -52.77
N GLU A 22 -115.85 -90.25 -52.87
CA GLU A 22 -114.42 -90.37 -52.59
C GLU A 22 -113.62 -89.43 -53.49
N THR A 23 -113.81 -89.47 -54.81
CA THR A 23 -113.14 -88.55 -55.75
C THR A 23 -113.47 -87.07 -55.49
N LYS A 24 -114.72 -86.72 -55.17
CA LYS A 24 -115.07 -85.33 -54.81
C LYS A 24 -114.43 -84.88 -53.51
N PHE A 25 -114.38 -85.73 -52.49
CA PHE A 25 -113.71 -85.39 -51.24
C PHE A 25 -112.19 -85.36 -51.41
N GLU A 26 -111.62 -86.18 -52.28
CA GLU A 26 -110.22 -86.10 -52.70
C GLU A 26 -109.94 -84.77 -53.42
N ASP A 27 -110.78 -84.38 -54.39
CA ASP A 27 -110.66 -83.10 -55.11
C ASP A 27 -110.83 -81.88 -54.18
N GLU A 28 -111.82 -81.90 -53.29
CA GLU A 28 -112.04 -80.82 -52.31
C GLU A 28 -110.91 -80.76 -51.27
N LEU A 29 -110.39 -81.90 -50.83
CA LEU A 29 -109.22 -81.98 -49.96
C LEU A 29 -108.00 -81.38 -50.65
N VAL A 30 -107.72 -81.75 -51.90
CA VAL A 30 -106.62 -81.18 -52.69
C VAL A 30 -106.82 -79.67 -52.88
N ALA A 31 -108.02 -79.21 -53.22
CA ALA A 31 -108.30 -77.78 -53.41
C ALA A 31 -108.16 -76.98 -52.11
N THR A 32 -108.58 -77.53 -50.97
CA THR A 32 -108.40 -76.88 -49.66
C THR A 32 -106.95 -76.91 -49.21
N GLU A 33 -106.22 -78.01 -49.41
CA GLU A 33 -104.78 -78.09 -49.16
C GLU A 33 -103.99 -77.10 -50.03
N GLU A 34 -104.34 -76.95 -51.31
CA GLU A 34 -103.74 -75.95 -52.20
C GLU A 34 -104.03 -74.52 -51.73
N ALA A 35 -105.28 -74.21 -51.35
CA ALA A 35 -105.67 -72.90 -50.87
C ALA A 35 -105.00 -72.55 -49.54
N GLU A 36 -104.93 -73.49 -48.60
CA GLU A 36 -104.24 -73.35 -47.32
C GLU A 36 -102.74 -73.17 -47.54
N THR A 37 -102.13 -74.00 -48.39
CA THR A 37 -100.70 -73.89 -48.74
C THR A 37 -100.38 -72.53 -49.37
N ASN A 38 -101.22 -72.05 -50.29
CA ASN A 38 -101.07 -70.72 -50.89
C ASN A 38 -101.25 -69.59 -49.87
N ALA A 39 -102.21 -69.71 -48.95
CA ALA A 39 -102.42 -68.72 -47.89
C ALA A 39 -101.25 -68.65 -46.91
N ILE A 40 -100.72 -69.81 -46.49
CA ILE A 40 -99.52 -69.92 -45.64
C ILE A 40 -98.32 -69.31 -46.37
N ASN A 41 -98.08 -69.70 -47.63
CA ASN A 41 -96.98 -69.16 -48.43
C ASN A 41 -97.07 -67.63 -48.57
N ASN A 42 -98.26 -67.09 -48.87
CA ASN A 42 -98.47 -65.64 -48.98
C ASN A 42 -98.25 -64.91 -47.64
N TYR A 43 -98.73 -65.50 -46.55
CA TYR A 43 -98.49 -64.96 -45.21
C TYR A 43 -97.00 -64.98 -44.85
N ASP A 44 -96.31 -66.09 -45.09
CA ASP A 44 -94.88 -66.24 -44.81
C ASP A 44 -94.04 -65.30 -45.68
N LEU A 45 -94.38 -65.12 -46.95
CA LEU A 45 -93.75 -64.12 -47.82
C LEU A 45 -93.95 -62.70 -47.27
N ALA A 46 -95.17 -62.34 -46.87
CA ALA A 46 -95.47 -61.01 -46.33
C ALA A 46 -94.77 -60.78 -44.98
N LYS A 47 -94.76 -61.78 -44.10
CA LYS A 47 -94.07 -61.75 -42.81
C LYS A 47 -92.57 -61.60 -43.00
N ASN A 48 -91.94 -62.43 -43.85
CA ASN A 48 -90.52 -62.35 -44.15
C ASN A 48 -90.14 -60.98 -44.74
N ALA A 49 -90.96 -60.41 -45.62
CA ALA A 49 -90.75 -59.07 -46.16
C ALA A 49 -90.83 -57.98 -45.08
N ARG A 50 -91.78 -58.09 -44.13
CA ARG A 50 -91.90 -57.16 -42.99
C ARG A 50 -90.75 -57.31 -42.01
N ASP A 51 -90.35 -58.52 -41.68
CA ASP A 51 -89.23 -58.81 -40.79
C ASP A 51 -87.91 -58.28 -41.40
N ALA A 52 -87.71 -58.46 -42.71
CA ALA A 52 -86.59 -57.87 -43.44
C ALA A 52 -86.61 -56.34 -43.41
N LEU A 53 -87.77 -55.71 -43.60
CA LEU A 53 -87.93 -54.26 -43.50
C LEU A 53 -87.66 -53.73 -42.07
N VAL A 54 -88.17 -54.41 -41.04
CA VAL A 54 -87.93 -54.05 -39.64
C VAL A 54 -86.44 -54.13 -39.32
N LYS A 55 -85.78 -55.22 -39.74
CA LYS A 55 -84.33 -55.39 -39.58
C LYS A 55 -83.55 -54.28 -40.27
N ALA A 56 -83.84 -54.00 -41.55
CA ALA A 56 -83.18 -52.93 -42.29
C ALA A 56 -83.40 -51.54 -41.65
N LYS A 57 -84.59 -51.26 -41.12
CA LYS A 57 -84.88 -50.00 -40.42
C LYS A 57 -84.19 -49.92 -39.05
N GLN A 58 -84.07 -51.02 -38.32
CA GLN A 58 -83.31 -51.08 -37.07
C GLN A 58 -81.81 -50.86 -37.31
N GLU A 59 -81.23 -51.48 -38.35
CA GLU A 59 -79.84 -51.27 -38.76
C GLU A 59 -79.60 -49.81 -39.21
N ALA A 60 -80.51 -49.24 -40.00
CA ALA A 60 -80.46 -47.83 -40.41
C ALA A 60 -80.59 -46.87 -39.21
N LYS A 61 -81.43 -47.21 -38.23
CA LYS A 61 -81.55 -46.43 -36.99
C LYS A 61 -80.26 -46.49 -36.17
N ALA A 62 -79.69 -47.69 -35.97
CA ALA A 62 -78.46 -47.87 -35.20
C ALA A 62 -77.27 -47.14 -35.83
N THR A 63 -77.14 -47.18 -37.17
CA THR A 63 -76.11 -46.41 -37.89
C THR A 63 -76.30 -44.90 -37.73
N LYS A 64 -77.52 -44.39 -37.88
CA LYS A 64 -77.81 -42.96 -37.66
C LYS A 64 -77.61 -42.51 -36.23
N GLU A 65 -77.98 -43.32 -35.25
CA GLU A 65 -77.70 -43.03 -33.82
C GLU A 65 -76.19 -42.96 -33.56
N LYS A 66 -75.40 -43.84 -34.18
CA LYS A 66 -73.95 -43.79 -34.11
C LYS A 66 -73.38 -42.53 -34.78
N GLU A 67 -73.79 -42.21 -36.00
CA GLU A 67 -73.34 -40.98 -36.70
C GLU A 67 -73.64 -39.71 -35.90
N VAL A 68 -74.79 -39.65 -35.22
CA VAL A 68 -75.16 -38.53 -34.34
C VAL A 68 -74.28 -38.50 -33.09
N ALA A 69 -73.91 -39.65 -32.52
CA ALA A 69 -73.00 -39.72 -31.39
C ALA A 69 -71.59 -39.25 -31.79
N ASP A 70 -71.04 -39.79 -32.89
CA ASP A 70 -69.73 -39.43 -33.44
C ASP A 70 -69.69 -37.92 -33.75
N SER A 71 -70.72 -37.37 -34.41
CA SER A 71 -70.80 -35.92 -34.72
C SER A 71 -70.86 -35.04 -33.47
N LYS A 72 -71.49 -35.52 -32.37
CA LYS A 72 -71.52 -34.78 -31.10
C LYS A 72 -70.17 -34.82 -30.39
N GLU A 73 -69.48 -35.96 -30.44
CA GLU A 73 -68.13 -36.09 -29.90
C GLU A 73 -67.16 -35.16 -30.64
N ASP A 74 -67.20 -35.16 -31.98
CA ASP A 74 -66.40 -34.28 -32.82
C ASP A 74 -66.70 -32.80 -32.54
N LEU A 75 -67.97 -32.44 -32.36
CA LEU A 75 -68.38 -31.07 -32.04
C LEU A 75 -67.84 -30.63 -30.69
N ILE A 76 -67.93 -31.49 -29.67
CA ILE A 76 -67.40 -31.21 -28.33
C ILE A 76 -65.88 -31.07 -28.38
N ALA A 77 -65.19 -31.98 -29.08
CA ALA A 77 -63.73 -31.93 -29.25
C ALA A 77 -63.28 -30.66 -29.99
N ALA A 78 -64.02 -30.24 -31.02
CA ALA A 78 -63.74 -29.01 -31.75
C ALA A 78 -63.94 -27.75 -30.89
N PHE A 79 -65.01 -27.70 -30.08
CA PHE A 79 -65.25 -26.58 -29.16
C PHE A 79 -64.20 -26.49 -28.06
N THR A 80 -63.82 -27.61 -27.44
CA THR A 80 -62.78 -27.60 -26.40
C THR A 80 -61.41 -27.22 -26.96
N ALA A 81 -61.07 -27.68 -28.18
CA ALA A 81 -59.85 -27.26 -28.86
C ALA A 81 -59.89 -25.76 -29.24
N PHE A 82 -61.04 -25.26 -29.68
CA PHE A 82 -61.22 -23.83 -29.97
C PHE A 82 -61.02 -22.96 -28.72
N ASP A 83 -61.65 -23.31 -27.61
CA ASP A 83 -61.52 -22.55 -26.35
C ASP A 83 -60.07 -22.59 -25.82
N SER A 84 -59.42 -23.76 -25.88
CA SER A 84 -58.01 -23.90 -25.50
C SER A 84 -57.10 -23.03 -26.38
N THR A 85 -57.25 -23.11 -27.70
CA THR A 85 -56.42 -22.34 -28.64
C THR A 85 -56.66 -20.84 -28.54
N GLN A 86 -57.88 -20.40 -28.22
CA GLN A 86 -58.18 -19.00 -27.95
C GLN A 86 -57.51 -18.52 -26.65
N ALA A 87 -57.51 -19.35 -25.59
CA ALA A 87 -56.81 -19.05 -24.35
C ALA A 87 -55.29 -18.98 -24.55
N ASP A 88 -54.71 -19.92 -25.32
CA ASP A 88 -53.29 -19.92 -25.67
C ASP A 88 -52.91 -18.68 -26.47
N LEU A 89 -53.71 -18.32 -27.49
CA LEU A 89 -53.50 -17.10 -28.27
C LEU A 89 -53.53 -15.84 -27.40
N ALA A 90 -54.44 -15.75 -26.43
CA ALA A 90 -54.50 -14.62 -25.50
C ALA A 90 -53.27 -14.56 -24.56
N ALA A 91 -52.77 -15.71 -24.11
CA ALA A 91 -51.56 -15.80 -23.31
C ALA A 91 -50.32 -15.41 -24.14
N ASP A 92 -50.16 -15.96 -25.34
CA ASP A 92 -49.03 -15.71 -26.23
C ASP A 92 -48.98 -14.26 -26.73
N THR A 93 -50.13 -13.65 -27.01
CA THR A 93 -50.18 -12.23 -27.40
C THR A 93 -49.77 -11.31 -26.25
N LYS A 94 -50.15 -11.65 -25.01
CA LYS A 94 -49.72 -10.91 -23.82
C LYS A 94 -48.20 -11.06 -23.60
N THR A 95 -47.67 -12.27 -23.65
CA THR A 95 -46.23 -12.51 -23.46
C THR A 95 -45.41 -11.85 -24.57
N LEU A 96 -45.87 -11.87 -25.83
CA LEU A 96 -45.24 -11.14 -26.92
C LEU A 96 -45.18 -9.63 -26.64
N SER A 97 -46.28 -9.03 -26.20
CA SER A 97 -46.29 -7.59 -25.86
C SER A 97 -45.33 -7.25 -24.70
N GLU A 98 -45.32 -8.05 -23.64
CA GLU A 98 -44.44 -7.84 -22.49
C GLU A 98 -42.96 -8.01 -22.87
N THR A 99 -42.65 -9.03 -23.69
CA THR A 99 -41.29 -9.29 -24.17
C THR A 99 -40.82 -8.20 -25.12
N GLU A 100 -41.63 -7.73 -26.07
CA GLU A 100 -41.28 -6.61 -26.95
C GLU A 100 -40.97 -5.32 -26.17
N GLN A 101 -41.78 -5.00 -25.15
CA GLN A 101 -41.51 -3.86 -24.27
C GLN A 101 -40.19 -4.03 -23.53
N SER A 102 -39.94 -5.21 -22.95
CA SER A 102 -38.69 -5.50 -22.25
C SER A 102 -37.47 -5.41 -23.18
N CYS A 103 -37.58 -5.89 -24.42
CA CYS A 103 -36.51 -5.83 -25.42
C CYS A 103 -36.21 -4.38 -25.82
N ARG A 104 -37.24 -3.55 -26.02
CA ARG A 104 -37.06 -2.12 -26.35
C ARG A 104 -36.37 -1.36 -25.22
N LEU A 105 -36.82 -1.55 -23.99
CA LEU A 105 -36.21 -0.93 -22.81
C LEU A 105 -34.75 -1.36 -22.65
N LYS A 106 -34.48 -2.67 -22.72
CA LYS A 106 -33.11 -3.21 -22.64
C LYS A 106 -32.21 -2.69 -23.76
N ALA A 107 -32.74 -2.54 -24.98
CA ALA A 107 -31.99 -2.02 -26.11
C ALA A 107 -31.57 -0.57 -25.89
N SER A 108 -32.49 0.30 -25.46
CA SER A 108 -32.16 1.71 -25.16
C SER A 108 -31.17 1.84 -24.00
N GLU A 109 -31.37 1.08 -22.93
CA GLU A 109 -30.46 1.08 -21.77
C GLU A 109 -29.07 0.55 -22.14
N TRP A 110 -28.99 -0.48 -22.99
CA TRP A 110 -27.73 -1.00 -23.49
C TRP A 110 -26.98 0.01 -24.36
N GLU A 111 -27.70 0.76 -25.20
CA GLU A 111 -27.12 1.82 -26.03
C GLU A 111 -26.53 2.95 -25.17
N GLU A 112 -27.27 3.44 -24.18
CA GLU A 112 -26.80 4.44 -23.22
C GLU A 112 -25.58 3.95 -22.42
N ARG A 113 -25.62 2.70 -21.93
CA ARG A 113 -24.48 2.10 -21.21
C ARG A 113 -23.27 1.90 -22.11
N SER A 114 -23.46 1.44 -23.34
CA SER A 114 -22.37 1.18 -24.28
C SER A 114 -21.66 2.48 -24.68
N THR A 115 -22.42 3.53 -24.93
CA THR A 115 -21.88 4.86 -25.25
C THR A 115 -21.16 5.48 -24.05
N THR A 116 -21.72 5.35 -22.84
CA THR A 116 -21.07 5.81 -21.60
C THR A 116 -19.76 5.06 -21.34
N ARG A 117 -19.75 3.73 -21.50
CA ARG A 117 -18.54 2.90 -21.36
C ARG A 117 -17.47 3.23 -22.40
N ALA A 118 -17.86 3.51 -23.64
CA ALA A 118 -16.90 3.91 -24.68
C ALA A 118 -16.20 5.23 -24.29
N LYS A 119 -16.97 6.22 -23.82
CA LYS A 119 -16.42 7.48 -23.31
C LYS A 119 -15.57 7.28 -22.05
N GLU A 120 -15.94 6.37 -21.16
CA GLU A 120 -15.13 6.03 -19.98
C GLU A 120 -13.76 5.48 -20.38
N ILE A 121 -13.72 4.58 -21.37
CA ILE A 121 -12.46 4.03 -21.90
C ILE A 121 -11.60 5.13 -22.51
N GLU A 122 -12.20 6.06 -23.27
CA GLU A 122 -11.49 7.22 -23.83
C GLU A 122 -10.93 8.12 -22.71
N ALA A 123 -11.71 8.43 -21.69
CA ALA A 123 -11.26 9.21 -20.54
C ALA A 123 -10.11 8.51 -19.80
N ILE A 124 -10.19 7.20 -19.57
CA ILE A 124 -9.11 6.41 -18.97
C ILE A 124 -7.86 6.43 -19.86
N GLN A 125 -7.99 6.28 -21.18
CA GLN A 125 -6.85 6.34 -22.09
C GLN A 125 -6.17 7.71 -22.09
N THR A 126 -6.95 8.79 -22.05
CA THR A 126 -6.40 10.14 -21.94
C THR A 126 -5.68 10.34 -20.59
N ALA A 127 -6.23 9.87 -19.48
CA ALA A 127 -5.56 9.88 -18.18
C ALA A 127 -4.24 9.07 -18.22
N ILE A 128 -4.24 7.87 -18.81
CA ILE A 128 -3.03 7.06 -19.02
C ILE A 128 -2.00 7.85 -19.87
N SER A 129 -2.43 8.54 -20.93
CA SER A 129 -1.53 9.31 -21.78
C SER A 129 -0.90 10.51 -21.06
N ILE A 130 -1.60 11.10 -20.09
CA ILE A 130 -1.10 12.18 -19.23
C ILE A 130 -0.06 11.60 -18.27
N LEU A 131 -0.38 10.50 -17.58
CA LEU A 131 0.54 9.83 -16.67
C LEU A 131 1.79 9.29 -17.37
N ALA A 132 1.64 8.79 -18.60
CA ALA A 132 2.76 8.29 -19.41
C ALA A 132 3.83 9.36 -19.70
N LYS A 133 3.45 10.65 -19.70
CA LYS A 133 4.39 11.76 -19.89
C LYS A 133 5.28 12.01 -18.66
N ALA A 134 4.81 11.62 -17.47
CA ALA A 134 5.55 11.71 -16.21
C ALA A 134 6.03 10.31 -15.76
N THR A 135 6.64 9.55 -16.68
CA THR A 135 7.20 8.23 -16.37
C THR A 135 8.67 8.32 -15.99
N GLY A 136 9.12 7.43 -15.10
CA GLY A 136 10.51 7.40 -14.62
C GLY A 136 10.80 8.30 -13.43
N VAL A 137 9.76 8.81 -12.77
CA VAL A 137 9.83 9.60 -11.53
C VAL A 137 10.32 8.72 -10.38
N ARG A 138 11.17 9.27 -9.50
CA ARG A 138 11.59 8.62 -8.24
C ARG A 138 10.39 8.39 -7.32
N THR A 139 10.24 7.18 -6.81
CA THR A 139 9.12 6.81 -5.91
C THR A 139 9.50 6.79 -4.43
N GLU A 140 10.78 6.98 -4.12
CA GLU A 140 11.30 7.06 -2.75
C GLU A 140 12.24 8.27 -2.66
N ALA A 141 12.23 8.92 -1.49
CA ALA A 141 13.16 10.00 -1.22
C ALA A 141 14.61 9.46 -1.29
N PRO A 142 15.54 10.19 -1.95
CA PRO A 142 16.94 9.78 -1.98
C PRO A 142 17.50 9.71 -0.55
N GLY A 143 18.20 8.61 -0.25
CA GLY A 143 18.88 8.45 1.03
C GLY A 143 20.15 9.27 1.04
N ASN A 144 20.12 10.45 1.67
CA ASN A 144 21.33 11.26 1.82
C ASN A 144 22.39 10.47 2.61
N PRO A 145 23.62 10.33 2.09
CA PRO A 145 24.69 9.67 2.83
C PRO A 145 25.02 10.49 4.09
N VAL A 146 24.95 9.84 5.25
CA VAL A 146 25.25 10.50 6.53
C VAL A 146 26.76 10.74 6.61
N PRO A 147 27.23 11.98 6.87
CA PRO A 147 28.65 12.24 7.03
C PRO A 147 29.21 11.46 8.23
N PRO A 148 30.45 10.93 8.16
CA PRO A 148 31.04 10.19 9.26
C PRO A 148 31.13 11.07 10.53
N PRO A 149 31.00 10.47 11.73
CA PRO A 149 30.97 11.23 12.98
C PRO A 149 32.23 12.09 13.15
N SER A 150 32.02 13.36 13.49
CA SER A 150 33.08 14.34 13.72
C SER A 150 34.07 13.87 14.81
N PRO A 151 35.39 13.99 14.59
CA PRO A 151 36.40 13.51 15.54
C PRO A 151 36.61 14.41 16.77
N VAL A 152 35.85 15.50 16.96
CA VAL A 152 36.06 16.41 18.11
C VAL A 152 35.32 15.96 19.37
N ALA A 153 36.05 15.31 20.28
CA ALA A 153 35.64 15.17 21.67
C ALA A 153 35.86 16.51 22.41
N PHE A 154 34.80 17.05 23.02
CA PHE A 154 34.80 18.31 23.76
C PHE A 154 35.74 18.23 24.99
N LEU A 155 36.95 18.79 24.89
CA LEU A 155 37.98 18.71 25.93
C LEU A 155 37.76 19.80 27.00
N GLN A 156 37.09 19.48 28.10
CA GLN A 156 36.99 20.37 29.27
C GLN A 156 38.28 20.35 30.09
N VAL A 157 39.08 21.43 29.99
CA VAL A 157 40.34 21.59 30.75
C VAL A 157 40.05 22.22 32.12
N SER A 158 40.20 21.42 33.20
CA SER A 158 40.26 21.92 34.58
C SER A 158 41.74 22.11 34.99
N ASN A 159 42.09 23.26 35.58
CA ASN A 159 43.48 23.66 35.83
C ASN A 159 43.83 23.72 37.34
N PRO A 160 44.45 22.67 37.93
CA PRO A 160 44.68 22.55 39.39
C PRO A 160 45.95 23.24 39.93
N ARG A 161 46.67 24.06 39.14
CA ARG A 161 47.96 24.66 39.53
C ARG A 161 47.86 25.96 40.33
N THR A 162 46.75 26.68 40.22
CA THR A 162 46.55 27.99 40.88
C THR A 162 46.22 27.88 42.38
N GLU A 163 45.60 26.78 42.83
CA GLU A 163 45.27 26.57 44.25
C GLU A 163 46.46 26.19 45.14
N ARG A 164 47.53 25.62 44.55
CA ARG A 164 48.72 25.16 45.29
C ARG A 164 49.67 26.30 45.62
N ALA A 165 49.80 27.28 44.72
CA ALA A 165 50.63 28.48 44.92
C ALA A 165 50.09 29.41 46.01
N LEU A 166 48.77 29.56 46.12
CA LEU A 166 48.11 30.40 47.14
C LEU A 166 48.21 29.84 48.57
N ARG A 167 48.56 28.56 48.72
CA ARG A 167 48.69 27.89 50.02
C ARG A 167 50.08 28.10 50.65
N ILE A 168 51.12 28.10 49.83
CA ILE A 168 52.52 28.26 50.26
C ILE A 168 52.80 29.72 50.68
N LEU A 169 52.27 30.69 49.92
CA LEU A 169 52.40 32.13 50.25
C LEU A 169 51.76 32.53 51.59
N ARG A 170 50.73 31.81 52.04
CA ARG A 170 50.08 32.03 53.35
C ARG A 170 50.82 31.36 54.51
N GLN A 171 51.75 30.46 54.22
CA GLN A 171 52.56 29.72 55.19
C GLN A 171 53.85 30.48 55.50
N GLU A 172 54.50 31.06 54.49
CA GLU A 172 55.72 31.89 54.63
C GLU A 172 55.49 33.25 55.28
N ALA A 173 54.26 33.81 55.18
CA ALA A 173 53.92 35.10 55.78
C ALA A 173 53.83 35.06 57.33
N LYS A 174 53.84 33.86 57.94
CA LYS A 174 53.77 33.68 59.41
C LYS A 174 55.16 33.46 60.06
N SER A 175 56.22 33.26 59.28
CA SER A 175 57.51 32.75 59.80
C SER A 175 58.60 33.80 60.09
N PHE A 176 58.49 35.06 59.62
CA PHE A 176 59.60 36.04 59.71
C PHE A 176 59.50 37.08 60.86
N HIS A 177 59.00 36.71 62.03
CA HIS A 177 59.14 37.54 63.24
C HIS A 177 60.57 37.46 63.81
N SER A 178 61.42 38.48 63.57
CA SER A 178 62.74 38.55 64.23
C SER A 178 63.07 39.94 64.79
N LYS A 179 63.19 39.96 66.13
CA LYS A 179 63.68 41.03 67.02
C LYS A 179 65.20 40.92 67.27
N ALA A 180 65.96 40.33 66.34
CA ALA A 180 67.40 40.06 66.51
C ALA A 180 68.33 41.11 65.88
N LEU A 181 67.80 42.04 65.08
CA LEU A 181 68.59 43.11 64.43
C LEU A 181 68.64 44.41 65.23
N GLU A 182 68.00 44.46 66.41
CA GLU A 182 67.93 45.65 67.27
C GLU A 182 68.86 45.55 68.50
N ARG A 183 69.75 44.55 68.57
CA ARG A 183 70.70 44.33 69.69
C ARG A 183 72.11 43.92 69.24
N LEU A 184 72.59 44.54 68.18
CA LEU A 184 73.99 44.43 67.74
C LEU A 184 74.65 45.81 67.57
N ALA A 185 74.03 46.84 68.14
CA ALA A 185 74.46 48.24 68.02
C ALA A 185 75.12 48.80 69.30
N ASP A 186 75.37 47.98 70.33
CA ASP A 186 75.80 48.46 71.65
C ASP A 186 77.12 47.87 72.19
N ASP A 187 77.89 47.08 71.42
CA ASP A 187 79.14 46.51 71.92
C ASP A 187 80.37 46.92 71.10
N VAL A 188 81.30 47.56 71.82
CA VAL A 188 82.75 47.70 71.57
C VAL A 188 83.23 49.07 71.07
N THR A 189 83.42 49.97 72.04
CA THR A 189 84.44 51.02 72.05
C THR A 189 85.38 50.84 73.24
N GLU A 190 86.67 51.17 73.04
CA GLU A 190 87.79 51.33 74.01
C GLU A 190 88.65 50.09 74.37
N ARG A 191 89.95 50.07 74.01
CA ARG A 191 91.05 50.77 74.75
C ARG A 191 92.46 50.53 74.17
N VAL A 192 93.35 51.43 74.57
CA VAL A 192 94.62 51.86 73.95
C VAL A 192 95.85 51.42 74.78
N LYS A 193 96.88 50.90 74.08
CA LYS A 193 98.35 51.11 74.11
C LYS A 193 99.22 51.16 75.41
N HIS A 194 100.32 50.38 75.32
CA HIS A 194 101.78 50.63 75.51
C HIS A 194 102.43 51.13 76.82
N GLY A 195 103.65 50.61 77.07
CA GLY A 195 104.71 51.15 77.96
C GLY A 195 106.08 50.49 77.69
N ASP A 196 107.17 51.28 77.70
CA ASP A 196 108.50 51.09 77.07
C ASP A 196 109.67 51.10 78.11
N GLY A 197 110.91 50.69 77.74
CA GLY A 197 112.11 50.88 78.58
C GLY A 197 113.47 50.26 78.16
N HIS A 198 114.27 51.05 77.43
CA HIS A 198 115.74 51.32 77.51
C HIS A 198 116.83 50.22 77.30
N PHE A 199 117.44 50.21 76.10
CA PHE A 199 118.76 49.60 75.76
C PHE A 199 119.42 50.28 74.52
N ASP A 200 119.30 51.60 74.43
CA ASP A 200 119.21 52.43 73.19
C ASP A 200 120.33 52.35 72.14
N GLN A 201 121.51 51.79 72.42
CA GLN A 201 122.60 51.67 71.41
C GLN A 201 122.80 50.27 70.83
N VAL A 202 122.45 49.21 71.58
CA VAL A 202 122.26 47.87 71.01
C VAL A 202 120.85 47.78 70.42
N VAL A 203 119.88 48.43 71.07
CA VAL A 203 118.54 48.70 70.55
C VAL A 203 118.61 49.47 69.24
N SER A 204 119.46 50.47 68.99
CA SER A 204 119.53 51.13 67.66
C SER A 204 119.96 50.21 66.50
N MET A 205 120.85 49.24 66.72
CA MET A 205 121.31 48.31 65.67
C MET A 205 120.36 47.12 65.49
N VAL A 206 119.82 46.63 66.61
CA VAL A 206 118.72 45.67 66.65
C VAL A 206 117.44 46.30 66.10
N GLU A 207 117.17 47.58 66.31
CA GLU A 207 116.08 48.38 65.76
C GLU A 207 116.23 48.54 64.26
N LYS A 208 117.44 48.76 63.71
CA LYS A 208 117.62 48.81 62.25
C LYS A 208 117.38 47.46 61.59
N MET A 209 117.81 46.37 62.22
CA MET A 209 117.54 45.01 61.72
C MET A 209 116.10 44.59 61.98
N ILE A 210 115.48 45.02 63.08
CA ILE A 210 114.05 44.88 63.38
C ILE A 210 113.24 45.75 62.41
N PHE A 211 113.65 46.97 62.07
CA PHE A 211 112.95 47.83 61.10
C PHE A 211 113.04 47.23 59.71
N ARG A 212 114.20 46.69 59.32
CA ARG A 212 114.35 45.97 58.05
C ARG A 212 113.55 44.68 58.05
N LEU A 213 113.61 43.87 59.10
CA LEU A 213 112.83 42.63 59.22
C LEU A 213 111.33 42.91 59.37
N MET A 214 110.92 43.98 60.05
CA MET A 214 109.53 44.44 60.13
C MET A 214 109.07 45.01 58.79
N HIS A 215 109.92 45.68 58.03
CA HIS A 215 109.61 46.14 56.68
C HIS A 215 109.48 44.95 55.72
N GLU A 216 110.42 44.01 55.75
CA GLU A 216 110.34 42.77 54.96
C GLU A 216 109.12 41.92 55.38
N GLN A 217 108.82 41.85 56.68
CA GLN A 217 107.65 41.13 57.21
C GLN A 217 106.34 41.85 56.87
N THR A 218 106.29 43.18 56.87
CA THR A 218 105.09 43.93 56.45
C THR A 218 104.87 43.84 54.95
N GLU A 219 105.91 43.87 54.12
CA GLU A 219 105.78 43.65 52.68
C GLU A 219 105.35 42.21 52.35
N GLU A 220 105.89 41.20 53.05
CA GLU A 220 105.46 39.81 52.90
C GLU A 220 104.04 39.58 53.44
N ASP A 221 103.66 40.20 54.57
CA ASP A 221 102.29 40.16 55.10
C ASP A 221 101.32 40.87 54.15
N ASP A 222 101.70 42.00 53.56
CA ASP A 222 100.89 42.72 52.57
C ASP A 222 100.78 41.93 51.26
N HIS A 223 101.88 41.31 50.79
CA HIS A 223 101.87 40.46 49.61
C HIS A 223 101.03 39.19 49.82
N LYS A 224 101.15 38.55 50.98
CA LYS A 224 100.33 37.42 51.38
C LYS A 224 98.86 37.82 51.50
N ASN A 225 98.55 38.94 52.16
CA ASN A 225 97.18 39.46 52.25
C ASN A 225 96.60 39.79 50.87
N TRP A 226 97.43 40.27 49.95
CA TRP A 226 97.04 40.49 48.56
C TRP A 226 96.76 39.16 47.84
N CYS A 227 97.66 38.17 47.97
CA CYS A 227 97.46 36.81 47.43
C CYS A 227 96.21 36.14 48.01
N ASP A 228 96.00 36.17 49.32
CA ASP A 228 94.82 35.59 49.98
C ASP A 228 93.53 36.29 49.54
N LYS A 229 93.54 37.62 49.39
CA LYS A 229 92.39 38.39 48.87
C LYS A 229 92.11 38.08 47.41
N GLU A 230 93.11 38.02 46.56
CA GLU A 230 92.91 37.70 45.14
C GLU A 230 92.51 36.24 44.95
N LEU A 231 93.11 35.29 45.67
CA LEU A 231 92.66 33.89 45.67
C LEU A 231 91.21 33.77 46.11
N ALA A 232 90.83 34.40 47.24
CA ALA A 232 89.44 34.39 47.71
C ALA A 232 88.45 35.00 46.72
N LYS A 233 88.81 36.12 46.06
CA LYS A 233 88.00 36.72 44.99
C LYS A 233 87.89 35.80 43.78
N THR A 234 89.00 35.18 43.36
CA THR A 234 89.00 34.26 42.23
C THR A 234 88.19 33.00 42.52
N ASP A 235 88.32 32.41 43.70
CA ASP A 235 87.54 31.24 44.14
C ASP A 235 86.04 31.57 44.23
N ALA A 236 85.68 32.72 44.80
CA ALA A 236 84.30 33.20 44.82
C ALA A 236 83.76 33.41 43.40
N SER A 237 84.54 34.01 42.49
CA SER A 237 84.14 34.19 41.09
C SER A 237 84.05 32.88 40.33
N ILE A 238 84.92 31.90 40.62
CA ILE A 238 84.85 30.56 40.04
C ILE A 238 83.61 29.83 40.53
N SER A 239 83.28 29.92 41.83
CA SER A 239 82.06 29.32 42.39
C SER A 239 80.81 29.92 41.75
N ASP A 240 80.68 31.25 41.74
CA ASP A 240 79.53 31.95 41.12
C ASP A 240 79.37 31.59 39.64
N LYS A 241 80.48 31.56 38.88
CA LYS A 241 80.45 31.14 37.47
C LYS A 241 80.08 29.67 37.29
N LYS A 242 80.54 28.77 38.16
CA LYS A 242 80.15 27.35 38.14
C LYS A 242 78.66 27.18 38.42
N ASP A 243 78.15 27.85 39.45
CA ASP A 243 76.72 27.84 39.79
C ASP A 243 75.90 28.40 38.62
N LYS A 244 76.39 29.47 37.96
CA LYS A 244 75.73 30.04 36.78
C LYS A 244 75.75 29.10 35.57
N VAL A 245 76.84 28.38 35.34
CA VAL A 245 76.94 27.38 34.28
C VAL A 245 75.96 26.24 34.56
N GLU A 246 75.85 25.77 35.80
CA GLU A 246 74.90 24.73 36.17
C GLU A 246 73.45 25.22 36.01
N GLU A 247 73.11 26.43 36.48
CA GLU A 247 71.79 27.04 36.31
C GLU A 247 71.42 27.19 34.82
N LEU A 248 72.35 27.67 34.00
CA LEU A 248 72.13 27.80 32.55
C LEU A 248 71.99 26.43 31.86
N SER A 249 72.75 25.42 32.31
CA SER A 249 72.65 24.05 31.78
C SER A 249 71.28 23.45 32.05
N LEU A 250 70.77 23.57 33.28
CA LEU A 250 69.41 23.13 33.65
C LEU A 250 68.32 23.87 32.84
N LYS A 251 68.49 25.17 32.58
CA LYS A 251 67.57 25.93 31.73
C LYS A 251 67.61 25.50 30.27
N ILE A 252 68.79 25.14 29.75
CA ILE A 252 68.92 24.60 28.39
C ILE A 252 68.20 23.26 28.30
N GLU A 253 68.37 22.37 29.29
CA GLU A 253 67.67 21.08 29.32
C GLU A 253 66.13 21.25 29.42
N ASP A 254 65.63 22.15 30.28
CA ASP A 254 64.18 22.45 30.34
C ASP A 254 63.67 23.04 29.02
N ALA A 255 64.41 23.97 28.41
CA ALA A 255 64.04 24.55 27.12
C ALA A 255 64.04 23.51 25.99
N GLN A 256 65.01 22.59 25.97
CA GLN A 256 65.07 21.48 25.01
C GLN A 256 63.90 20.51 25.21
N ALA A 257 63.58 20.13 26.44
CA ALA A 257 62.43 19.27 26.74
C ALA A 257 61.11 19.92 26.32
N ARG A 258 60.95 21.23 26.55
CA ARG A 258 59.78 21.99 26.08
C ARG A 258 59.72 22.07 24.56
N ALA A 259 60.85 22.32 23.89
CA ALA A 259 60.90 22.37 22.43
C ALA A 259 60.51 21.03 21.81
N ALA A 260 60.98 19.91 22.37
CA ALA A 260 60.58 18.57 21.94
C ALA A 260 59.08 18.34 22.12
N LYS A 261 58.52 18.70 23.29
CA LYS A 261 57.07 18.57 23.54
C LYS A 261 56.23 19.42 22.58
N LEU A 262 56.65 20.65 22.32
CA LEU A 262 56.01 21.54 21.34
C LEU A 262 56.09 20.97 19.92
N ALA A 263 57.22 20.35 19.55
CA ALA A 263 57.37 19.71 18.24
C ALA A 263 56.43 18.50 18.08
N ASP A 264 56.26 17.67 19.12
CA ASP A 264 55.30 16.58 19.13
C ASP A 264 53.85 17.11 19.03
N GLU A 265 53.50 18.14 19.80
CA GLU A 265 52.16 18.77 19.74
C GLU A 265 51.85 19.38 18.37
N VAL A 266 52.84 19.99 17.69
CA VAL A 266 52.68 20.51 16.33
C VAL A 266 52.45 19.38 15.33
N ARG A 267 53.21 18.28 15.43
CA ARG A 267 53.03 17.12 14.55
C ARG A 267 51.64 16.49 14.71
N ASP A 268 51.18 16.33 15.96
CA ASP A 268 49.86 15.78 16.25
C ASP A 268 48.75 16.72 15.76
N ALA A 269 48.94 18.04 15.89
CA ALA A 269 48.03 19.04 15.35
C ALA A 269 47.98 19.01 13.81
N ASP A 270 49.13 18.89 13.13
CA ASP A 270 49.20 18.77 11.66
C ASP A 270 48.49 17.50 11.17
N GLU A 271 48.63 16.37 11.87
CA GLU A 271 47.91 15.13 11.54
C GLU A 271 46.40 15.31 11.73
N MET A 272 45.96 15.99 12.78
CA MET A 272 44.54 16.32 12.97
C MET A 272 44.01 17.26 11.89
N VAL A 273 44.77 18.28 11.49
CA VAL A 273 44.40 19.19 10.40
C VAL A 273 44.24 18.42 9.09
N GLY A 274 45.16 17.49 8.77
CA GLY A 274 45.05 16.63 7.60
C GLY A 274 43.77 15.78 7.61
N LYS A 275 43.44 15.17 8.75
CA LYS A 275 42.19 14.39 8.91
C LYS A 275 40.94 15.28 8.78
N ILE A 276 40.96 16.48 9.35
CA ILE A 276 39.84 17.44 9.25
C ILE A 276 39.67 17.89 7.80
N GLN A 277 40.76 18.18 7.08
CA GLN A 277 40.68 18.57 5.67
C GLN A 277 40.12 17.45 4.78
N ALA A 278 40.54 16.21 5.00
CA ALA A 278 40.00 15.06 4.28
C ALA A 278 38.50 14.85 4.58
N HIS A 279 38.11 14.90 5.86
CA HIS A 279 36.71 14.79 6.27
C HIS A 279 35.85 15.92 5.69
N MET A 280 36.37 17.16 5.66
CA MET A 280 35.68 18.29 5.03
C MET A 280 35.49 18.08 3.53
N GLN A 281 36.49 17.56 2.81
CA GLN A 281 36.38 17.27 1.37
C GLN A 281 35.33 16.18 1.11
N GLU A 282 35.39 15.06 1.82
CA GLU A 282 34.40 13.98 1.71
C GLU A 282 32.99 14.46 2.04
N ALA A 283 32.83 15.25 3.11
CA ALA A 283 31.53 15.84 3.48
C ALA A 283 31.01 16.82 2.41
N THR A 284 31.88 17.62 1.79
CA THR A 284 31.47 18.52 0.70
C THR A 284 31.04 17.75 -0.55
N GLU A 285 31.75 16.68 -0.94
CA GLU A 285 31.38 15.85 -2.08
C GLU A 285 30.03 15.15 -1.85
N ILE A 286 29.85 14.55 -0.66
CA ILE A 286 28.57 13.94 -0.27
C ILE A 286 27.44 14.98 -0.32
N ARG A 287 27.69 16.21 0.14
CA ARG A 287 26.69 17.28 0.14
C ARG A 287 26.33 17.74 -1.28
N GLU A 288 27.31 17.86 -2.17
CA GLU A 288 27.08 18.23 -3.57
C GLU A 288 26.25 17.16 -4.30
N ILE A 289 26.57 15.87 -4.10
CA ILE A 289 25.81 14.76 -4.66
C ILE A 289 24.38 14.76 -4.10
N GLY A 290 24.23 14.82 -2.78
CA GLY A 290 22.90 14.85 -2.13
C GLY A 290 22.05 16.04 -2.58
N LYS A 291 22.67 17.21 -2.79
CA LYS A 291 21.96 18.40 -3.29
C LYS A 291 21.41 18.23 -4.70
N GLU A 292 22.21 17.67 -5.61
CA GLU A 292 21.74 17.41 -6.98
C GLU A 292 20.69 16.29 -7.01
N GLU A 293 20.81 15.25 -6.19
CA GLU A 293 19.79 14.21 -6.07
C GLU A 293 18.48 14.74 -5.49
N ASN A 294 18.53 15.54 -4.40
CA ASN A 294 17.37 16.19 -3.79
C ASN A 294 16.66 17.13 -4.79
N LYS A 295 17.42 17.91 -5.55
CA LYS A 295 16.88 18.80 -6.58
C LYS A 295 16.17 18.05 -7.70
N LEU A 296 16.71 16.90 -8.12
CA LEU A 296 16.03 16.05 -9.10
C LEU A 296 14.78 15.41 -8.50
N ALA A 297 14.82 14.96 -7.24
CA ALA A 297 13.67 14.39 -6.55
C ALA A 297 12.51 15.39 -6.40
N ILE A 298 12.81 16.65 -6.06
CA ILE A 298 11.79 17.73 -6.00
C ILE A 298 11.14 17.94 -7.36
N LYS A 299 11.93 18.05 -8.44
CA LYS A 299 11.40 18.22 -9.80
C LYS A 299 10.55 17.03 -10.24
N ASP A 300 11.03 15.82 -9.99
CA ASP A 300 10.31 14.59 -10.30
C ASP A 300 8.95 14.58 -9.56
N ALA A 301 8.93 14.97 -8.28
CA ALA A 301 7.71 15.08 -7.49
C ALA A 301 6.74 16.16 -8.02
N GLU A 302 7.23 17.35 -8.41
CA GLU A 302 6.43 18.42 -9.03
C GLU A 302 5.78 17.95 -10.36
N ASP A 303 6.57 17.30 -11.22
CA ASP A 303 6.10 16.76 -12.50
C ASP A 303 5.05 15.66 -12.30
N ALA A 304 5.26 14.77 -11.31
CA ALA A 304 4.33 13.72 -10.94
C ALA A 304 3.02 14.27 -10.39
N GLN A 305 3.07 15.25 -9.47
CA GLN A 305 1.89 15.92 -8.93
C GLN A 305 1.08 16.61 -10.04
N THR A 306 1.76 17.28 -10.97
CA THR A 306 1.12 17.95 -12.10
C THR A 306 0.43 16.94 -13.02
N ALA A 307 1.08 15.82 -13.34
CA ALA A 307 0.48 14.77 -14.16
C ALA A 307 -0.71 14.10 -13.46
N LEU A 308 -0.60 13.82 -12.16
CA LEU A 308 -1.68 13.25 -11.35
C LEU A 308 -2.87 14.21 -11.25
N ALA A 309 -2.65 15.50 -11.02
CA ALA A 309 -3.70 16.51 -10.97
C ALA A 309 -4.47 16.60 -12.30
N ASN A 310 -3.74 16.60 -13.42
CA ASN A 310 -4.35 16.62 -14.75
C ASN A 310 -5.14 15.33 -15.04
N ALA A 311 -4.60 14.16 -14.67
CA ALA A 311 -5.30 12.88 -14.83
C ALA A 311 -6.57 12.79 -13.97
N ILE A 312 -6.49 13.27 -12.71
CA ILE A 312 -7.64 13.37 -11.81
C ILE A 312 -8.71 14.29 -12.38
N ALA A 313 -8.33 15.47 -12.90
CA ALA A 313 -9.29 16.42 -13.48
C ALA A 313 -10.04 15.82 -14.68
N VAL A 314 -9.36 15.08 -15.56
CA VAL A 314 -9.98 14.40 -16.71
C VAL A 314 -10.96 13.30 -16.26
N LEU A 315 -10.58 12.51 -15.25
CA LEU A 315 -11.47 11.47 -14.72
C LEU A 315 -12.67 12.07 -13.95
N GLU A 316 -12.45 13.10 -13.14
CA GLU A 316 -13.51 13.78 -12.39
C GLU A 316 -14.51 14.47 -13.32
N THR A 317 -14.05 15.13 -14.38
CA THR A 317 -14.95 15.74 -15.38
C THR A 317 -15.83 14.67 -16.04
N PHE A 318 -15.26 13.53 -16.46
CA PHE A 318 -16.03 12.41 -17.00
C PHE A 318 -17.05 11.84 -16.00
N TYR A 319 -16.63 11.57 -14.75
CA TYR A 319 -17.52 11.00 -13.73
C TYR A 319 -18.59 11.99 -13.22
N LYS A 320 -18.32 13.30 -13.26
CA LYS A 320 -19.34 14.35 -13.04
C LYS A 320 -20.35 14.39 -14.19
N GLU A 321 -19.91 14.33 -15.44
CA GLU A 321 -20.78 14.38 -16.63
C GLU A 321 -21.69 13.14 -16.74
N SER A 322 -21.15 11.96 -16.43
CA SER A 322 -21.88 10.68 -16.43
C SER A 322 -22.78 10.45 -15.21
N GLY A 323 -22.77 11.35 -14.23
CA GLY A 323 -23.62 11.26 -13.03
C GLY A 323 -23.13 10.29 -11.95
N GLY A 324 -21.92 9.72 -12.10
CA GLY A 324 -21.29 8.86 -11.09
C GLY A 324 -20.78 9.61 -9.85
N VAL A 325 -20.59 10.92 -9.95
CA VAL A 325 -20.22 11.80 -8.82
C VAL A 325 -21.30 12.88 -8.65
N LYS A 326 -21.71 13.14 -7.40
CA LYS A 326 -22.63 14.24 -7.08
C LYS A 326 -22.02 15.56 -7.52
N LYS A 327 -22.67 16.23 -8.49
CA LYS A 327 -22.32 17.59 -8.92
C LYS A 327 -22.54 18.57 -7.75
N GLU A 328 -21.62 19.52 -7.58
CA GLU A 328 -21.82 20.61 -6.61
C GLU A 328 -22.89 21.59 -7.12
N SER A 329 -23.60 22.23 -6.20
CA SER A 329 -24.83 23.00 -6.48
C SER A 329 -24.66 24.24 -7.37
N TRP A 330 -23.43 24.62 -7.73
CA TRP A 330 -23.09 25.85 -8.45
C TRP A 330 -22.59 25.66 -9.90
N GLU A 331 -22.29 24.43 -10.35
CA GLU A 331 -21.88 24.14 -11.74
C GLU A 331 -23.12 24.06 -12.68
N PHE A 332 -23.36 25.10 -13.49
CA PHE A 332 -24.49 25.17 -14.44
C PHE A 332 -24.14 24.47 -15.76
N VAL A 333 -24.14 23.14 -15.77
CA VAL A 333 -24.02 22.30 -16.96
C VAL A 333 -25.35 21.59 -17.20
N GLN A 334 -25.70 21.30 -18.46
CA GLN A 334 -26.94 20.62 -18.86
C GLN A 334 -27.27 19.43 -17.95
N GLU A 335 -28.57 19.17 -17.76
CA GLU A 335 -29.08 18.14 -16.87
C GLU A 335 -28.27 16.84 -17.05
N PRO A 336 -27.74 16.25 -15.95
CA PRO A 336 -26.98 15.01 -16.04
C PRO A 336 -27.81 13.97 -16.80
N VAL A 337 -27.15 13.11 -17.58
CA VAL A 337 -27.77 11.85 -18.02
C VAL A 337 -28.09 11.09 -16.74
N LYS A 338 -29.34 11.25 -16.25
CA LYS A 338 -29.86 10.49 -15.13
C LYS A 338 -30.03 9.08 -15.65
N LEU A 339 -28.97 8.29 -15.54
CA LEU A 339 -29.07 6.86 -15.67
C LEU A 339 -30.08 6.42 -14.60
N PRO A 340 -31.24 5.85 -14.97
CA PRO A 340 -32.21 5.38 -14.01
C PRO A 340 -31.53 4.38 -13.05
N GLU A 341 -31.87 4.48 -11.77
CA GLU A 341 -31.38 3.60 -10.72
C GLU A 341 -31.92 2.20 -10.98
N ASN A 342 -31.15 1.46 -11.77
CA ASN A 342 -31.45 0.15 -12.33
C ASN A 342 -32.65 0.14 -13.30
N PRO A 343 -32.43 -0.31 -14.55
CA PRO A 343 -33.48 -1.03 -15.25
C PRO A 343 -34.04 -2.12 -14.34
N SER A 344 -35.36 -2.26 -14.21
CA SER A 344 -35.98 -3.37 -13.45
C SER A 344 -35.63 -4.76 -14.01
N THR A 345 -34.84 -4.82 -15.08
CA THR A 345 -34.55 -6.02 -15.88
C THR A 345 -33.06 -6.43 -15.83
N TRP A 346 -32.23 -5.71 -15.07
CA TRP A 346 -30.81 -6.02 -14.83
C TRP A 346 -30.53 -6.03 -13.31
N ASP A 347 -30.03 -7.15 -12.79
CA ASP A 347 -29.78 -7.37 -11.35
C ASP A 347 -28.71 -6.46 -10.73
N SER A 348 -28.02 -5.64 -11.54
CA SER A 348 -27.07 -4.64 -11.07
C SER A 348 -27.06 -3.43 -12.00
N GLY A 349 -27.02 -2.24 -11.40
CA GLY A 349 -26.80 -0.99 -12.12
C GLY A 349 -25.48 -1.01 -12.87
N TYR A 350 -25.30 -0.08 -13.81
CA TYR A 350 -23.97 0.22 -14.31
C TYR A 350 -23.17 0.88 -13.19
N THR A 351 -22.71 0.07 -12.24
CA THR A 351 -21.63 0.43 -11.35
C THR A 351 -20.36 0.34 -12.19
N SER A 352 -20.08 1.40 -12.95
CA SER A 352 -18.68 1.78 -13.17
C SER A 352 -18.00 1.61 -11.82
N VAL A 353 -16.97 0.75 -11.76
CA VAL A 353 -16.13 0.40 -10.60
C VAL A 353 -16.57 1.08 -9.30
N ALA A 354 -17.16 0.31 -8.38
CA ALA A 354 -17.56 0.68 -7.01
C ALA A 354 -17.21 2.12 -6.64
N ASP A 355 -18.18 3.04 -6.76
CA ASP A 355 -18.07 4.49 -6.54
C ASP A 355 -16.63 5.05 -6.73
N PRO A 356 -16.30 5.72 -7.85
CA PRO A 356 -14.95 6.20 -8.10
C PRO A 356 -14.38 7.11 -6.99
N ALA A 357 -15.25 7.66 -6.11
CA ALA A 357 -14.88 8.44 -4.93
C ALA A 357 -14.80 7.63 -3.61
N ALA A 358 -15.29 6.39 -3.55
CA ALA A 358 -15.25 5.53 -2.37
C ALA A 358 -14.00 4.63 -2.32
N GLN A 359 -13.43 4.48 -1.13
CA GLN A 359 -12.32 3.57 -0.83
C GLN A 359 -12.83 2.14 -0.58
N PRO A 360 -12.07 1.08 -0.93
CA PRO A 360 -10.68 1.10 -1.41
C PRO A 360 -10.49 0.97 -2.94
N ASP A 361 -11.54 0.70 -3.71
CA ASP A 361 -11.43 0.29 -5.12
C ASP A 361 -11.58 1.44 -6.15
N GLY A 362 -11.87 2.66 -5.69
CA GLY A 362 -12.08 3.83 -6.57
C GLY A 362 -10.78 4.43 -7.14
N ILE A 363 -10.63 4.43 -8.47
CA ILE A 363 -9.41 4.92 -9.16
C ILE A 363 -9.07 6.38 -8.84
N VAL A 364 -10.06 7.26 -8.70
CA VAL A 364 -9.81 8.67 -8.36
C VAL A 364 -9.25 8.79 -6.94
N SER A 365 -9.71 7.94 -6.03
CA SER A 365 -9.20 7.89 -4.66
C SER A 365 -7.74 7.41 -4.60
N VAL A 366 -7.41 6.38 -5.38
CA VAL A 366 -6.03 5.88 -5.52
C VAL A 366 -5.11 6.98 -6.07
N LEU A 367 -5.53 7.68 -7.13
CA LEU A 367 -4.73 8.77 -7.70
C LEU A 367 -4.53 9.94 -6.72
N LYS A 368 -5.53 10.26 -5.90
CA LYS A 368 -5.42 11.28 -4.83
C LYS A 368 -4.46 10.85 -3.72
N ALA A 369 -4.48 9.58 -3.32
CA ALA A 369 -3.54 9.04 -2.34
C ALA A 369 -2.10 9.14 -2.84
N VAL A 370 -1.84 8.67 -4.07
CA VAL A 370 -0.51 8.75 -4.68
C VAL A 370 -0.05 10.21 -4.85
N ALA A 371 -0.95 11.14 -5.19
CA ALA A 371 -0.61 12.57 -5.24
C ALA A 371 -0.22 13.14 -3.87
N SER A 372 -0.88 12.68 -2.80
CA SER A 372 -0.51 13.03 -1.42
C SER A 372 0.88 12.50 -1.05
N ASP A 373 1.22 11.28 -1.45
CA ASP A 373 2.53 10.68 -1.18
C ASP A 373 3.66 11.48 -1.86
N PHE A 374 3.46 11.94 -3.09
CA PHE A 374 4.42 12.81 -3.78
C PHE A 374 4.55 14.20 -3.14
N ALA A 375 3.44 14.76 -2.63
CA ALA A 375 3.48 16.03 -1.88
C ALA A 375 4.22 15.88 -0.54
N GLU A 376 4.04 14.75 0.14
CA GLU A 376 4.79 14.43 1.35
C GLU A 376 6.28 14.28 1.05
N MET A 377 6.63 13.54 -0.01
CA MET A 377 8.03 13.37 -0.46
C MET A 377 8.70 14.71 -0.79
N GLU A 378 8.03 15.60 -1.52
CA GLU A 378 8.53 16.95 -1.81
C GLU A 378 8.79 17.72 -0.51
N SER A 379 7.82 17.72 0.41
CA SER A 379 7.95 18.44 1.68
C SER A 379 9.09 17.88 2.56
N GLN A 380 9.25 16.57 2.61
CA GLN A 380 10.31 15.90 3.37
C GLN A 380 11.69 16.15 2.76
N THR A 381 11.82 16.09 1.43
CA THR A 381 13.09 16.38 0.73
C THR A 381 13.49 17.85 0.87
N MET A 382 12.54 18.78 0.81
CA MET A 382 12.79 20.20 1.09
C MET A 382 13.21 20.44 2.55
N ALA A 383 12.50 19.83 3.51
CA ALA A 383 12.85 19.95 4.94
C ALA A 383 14.23 19.35 5.25
N GLN A 384 14.58 18.24 4.59
CA GLN A 384 15.91 17.65 4.71
C GLN A 384 16.98 18.57 4.12
N GLU A 385 16.74 19.16 2.96
CA GLU A 385 17.67 20.12 2.33
C GLU A 385 17.86 21.40 3.17
N GLU A 386 16.82 21.87 3.86
CA GLU A 386 16.91 22.96 4.83
C GLU A 386 17.69 22.56 6.09
N SER A 387 17.51 21.34 6.59
CA SER A 387 18.27 20.82 7.75
C SER A 387 19.74 20.55 7.40
N ASP A 388 20.05 20.28 6.14
CA ASP A 388 21.40 20.00 5.64
C ASP A 388 22.15 21.28 5.21
N GLN A 389 21.53 22.47 5.32
CA GLN A 389 22.15 23.80 5.14
C GLN A 389 22.64 24.37 6.47
#